data_AF-A0A2V4BX92-F1
#
_entry.id   AF-A0A2V4BX92-F1
#
_cell.length_a   1.000
_cell.length_b   1.000
_cell.length_c   1.000
_cell.angle_alpha   90.00
_cell.angle_beta   90.00
_cell.angle_gamma   90.00
#
_symmetry.space_group_name_H-M   'P 1'
#
loop_
_entity.id
_entity.type
_entity.pdbx_description
1 polymer ?
#
loop_
_entity_poly.entity_id
_entity_poly.type
_entity_poly.pdbx_seq_one_letter_code
_entity_poly.pdbx_strand_id
1 'polypeptide(L)' 'MQSIIEKQCESYLKIKNKIRKHDYQINRTLSIGSVKNKIVVLLLTEQPKVVLLELQNLFQRHLEPIRMNRNYERKKS' A
#
# COMPACT_ATOMS: atom_id res chain seq x y z
N MET A 1 -10.00 6.56 2.01
CA MET A 1 -9.46 6.34 0.65
C MET A 1 -8.23 5.45 0.63
N GLN A 2 -7.11 5.80 1.28
CA GLN A 2 -5.92 4.94 1.34
C GLN A 2 -6.24 3.49 1.74
N SER A 3 -6.98 3.28 2.84
CA SER A 3 -7.39 1.94 3.32
C SER A 3 -8.17 1.13 2.28
N ILE A 4 -8.92 1.78 1.38
CA ILE A 4 -9.67 1.11 0.32
C ILE A 4 -8.71 0.59 -0.76
N ILE A 5 -7.74 1.41 -1.16
CA ILE A 5 -6.70 1.03 -2.15
C ILE A 5 -5.78 -0.06 -1.57
N GLU A 6 -5.45 0.01 -0.28
CA GLU A 6 -4.73 -1.07 0.43
C GLU A 6 -5.48 -2.39 0.37
N LYS A 7 -6.79 -2.37 0.67
CA LYS A 7 -7.64 -3.56 0.63
C LYS A 7 -7.68 -4.18 -0.77
N GLN A 8 -7.70 -3.35 -1.82
CA GLN A 8 -7.63 -3.83 -3.20
C GLN A 8 -6.30 -4.51 -3.54
N CYS A 9 -5.22 -4.21 -2.82
CA CYS A 9 -3.90 -4.85 -3.00
C CYS A 9 -3.72 -6.13 -2.15
N GLU A 10 -4.69 -6.54 -1.34
CA GLU A 10 -4.56 -7.72 -0.45
C GLU A 10 -4.35 -9.02 -1.22
N SER A 11 -5.03 -9.21 -2.36
CA SER A 11 -4.86 -10.40 -3.20
C SER A 11 -3.42 -10.50 -3.71
N TYR A 12 -2.87 -9.38 -4.18
CA TYR A 12 -1.46 -9.29 -4.60
C TYR A 12 -0.50 -9.59 -3.45
N LEU A 13 -0.72 -9.02 -2.26
CA LEU A 13 0.10 -9.28 -1.07
C LEU A 13 0.09 -10.76 -0.68
N LYS A 14 -1.10 -11.39 -0.65
CA LYS A 14 -1.24 -12.81 -0.34
C LYS A 14 -0.43 -13.67 -1.31
N ILE A 15 -0.47 -13.37 -2.61
CA ILE A 15 0.30 -14.10 -3.62
C ILE A 15 1.80 -13.87 -3.43
N LYS A 16 2.24 -12.62 -3.23
CA LYS A 16 3.67 -12.30 -3.04
C LYS A 16 4.25 -12.86 -1.74
N ASN A 17 3.48 -12.90 -0.66
CA ASN A 17 3.96 -13.41 0.63
C ASN A 17 4.12 -14.93 0.62
N LYS A 18 3.31 -15.68 -0.13
CA LYS A 18 3.47 -17.14 -0.30
C LYS A 18 4.86 -17.58 -0.79
N ILE A 19 5.55 -16.71 -1.55
CA ILE A 19 6.87 -17.02 -2.14
C ILE A 19 8.03 -16.35 -1.40
N ARG A 20 7.76 -15.55 -0.36
CA ARG A 20 8.78 -14.80 0.38
C ARG A 20 9.07 -15.46 1.72
N LYS A 21 10.31 -15.31 2.20
CA LYS A 21 10.73 -15.80 3.52
C LYS A 21 9.98 -15.12 4.68
N HIS A 22 9.57 -13.87 4.49
CA HIS A 22 8.85 -13.07 5.47
C HIS A 22 7.60 -12.50 4.82
N ASP A 23 6.57 -12.29 5.62
CA ASP A 23 5.40 -11.53 5.21
C ASP A 23 5.75 -10.07 5.01
N TYR A 24 5.19 -9.47 3.97
CA TYR A 24 5.28 -8.05 3.70
C TYR A 24 3.90 -7.41 3.78
N GLN A 25 3.89 -6.13 4.14
CA GLN A 25 2.73 -5.25 4.13
C GLN A 25 2.98 -4.03 3.26
N ILE A 26 1.92 -3.30 2.91
CA ILE A 26 2.04 -1.99 2.26
C ILE A 26 2.75 -1.01 3.21
N ASN A 27 3.74 -0.28 2.71
CA ASN A 27 4.33 0.82 3.44
C ASN A 27 3.34 2.00 3.49
N ARG A 28 2.64 2.14 4.61
CA ARG A 28 1.59 3.17 4.79
C ARG A 28 2.12 4.59 4.63
N THR A 29 3.31 4.87 5.16
CA THR A 29 3.93 6.19 5.12
C THR A 29 4.17 6.64 3.68
N LEU A 30 4.79 5.79 2.86
CA LEU A 30 5.00 6.07 1.43
C LEU A 30 3.69 6.11 0.65
N SER A 31 2.73 5.27 1.01
CA SER A 31 1.42 5.20 0.36
C SER A 31 0.61 6.48 0.56
N ILE A 32 0.62 7.06 1.76
CA ILE A 32 -0.04 8.35 2.05
C ILE A 32 0.54 9.46 1.17
N GLY A 33 1.87 9.53 1.05
CA GLY A 33 2.53 10.49 0.16
C GLY A 33 2.13 10.32 -1.31
N SER A 34 2.05 9.07 -1.77
CA SER A 34 1.62 8.75 -3.14
C SER A 34 0.17 9.13 -3.41
N VAL A 35 -0.73 8.92 -2.44
CA VAL A 35 -2.16 9.28 -2.57
C VAL A 35 -2.35 10.79 -2.58
N LYS A 36 -1.64 11.54 -1.72
CA LYS A 36 -1.83 13.00 -1.58
C LYS A 36 -1.74 13.73 -2.92
N ASN A 37 -0.80 13.34 -3.77
CA ASN A 37 -0.58 14.00 -5.06
C ASN A 37 -1.55 13.53 -6.15
N LYS A 38 -2.11 12.33 -6.03
CA LYS A 38 -2.93 11.70 -7.07
C LYS A 38 -4.43 11.70 -6.78
N ILE A 39 -4.85 11.98 -5.55
CA ILE A 39 -6.27 11.92 -5.16
C ILE A 39 -7.11 12.97 -5.87
N VAL A 40 -6.56 14.18 -6.05
CA VAL A 40 -7.25 15.26 -6.79
C VAL A 40 -7.42 14.85 -8.25
N VAL A 41 -6.35 14.33 -8.87
CA VAL A 41 -6.38 13.83 -10.24
C VAL A 41 -7.39 12.70 -10.38
N LEU A 42 -7.41 11.76 -9.44
CA LEU A 42 -8.35 10.63 -9.44
C LEU A 42 -9.82 11.08 -9.43
N LEU A 43 -10.14 12.17 -8.73
CA LEU A 43 -11.51 12.66 -8.58
C LEU A 43 -11.96 13.55 -9.75
N LEU A 44 -11.03 14.21 -10.44
CA LEU A 44 -11.34 15.21 -11.47
C LEU A 44 -11.10 14.74 -12.90
N THR A 45 -10.40 13.62 -13.09
CA THR A 45 -10.14 13.07 -14.43
C THR A 45 -11.35 12.35 -15.00
N GLU A 46 -11.47 12.34 -16.34
CA GLU A 46 -12.43 11.50 -17.06
C GLU A 46 -12.07 10.00 -17.04
N GLN A 47 -10.83 9.67 -16.65
CA GLN A 47 -10.32 8.29 -16.62
C GLN A 47 -9.84 7.84 -15.22
N PRO A 48 -10.73 7.84 -14.20
CA PRO A 48 -10.33 7.58 -12.81
C PRO A 48 -9.76 6.17 -12.61
N LYS A 49 -10.18 5.21 -13.45
CA LYS A 49 -9.67 3.83 -13.43
C LYS A 49 -8.16 3.76 -13.69
N VAL A 50 -7.64 4.60 -14.60
CA VAL A 50 -6.20 4.61 -14.92
C VAL A 50 -5.39 5.09 -13.72
N VAL A 51 -5.82 6.21 -13.12
CA VAL A 51 -5.17 6.78 -11.93
C VAL A 51 -5.24 5.81 -10.74
N LEU A 52 -6.37 5.12 -10.57
CA LEU A 52 -6.53 4.09 -9.55
C LEU A 52 -5.54 2.93 -9.76
N LEU A 53 -5.40 2.44 -10.99
CA LEU A 53 -4.48 1.35 -11.32
C LEU A 53 -3.02 1.77 -11.07
N GLU A 54 -2.65 3.00 -11.41
CA GLU A 54 -1.33 3.55 -11.08
C GLU A 54 -1.07 3.62 -9.58
N LEU A 55 -2.07 4.03 -8.79
CA LEU A 55 -1.99 4.06 -7.33
C LEU A 55 -1.82 2.66 -6.75
N GLN A 56 -2.57 1.67 -7.24
CA GLN A 56 -2.39 0.27 -6.86
C GLN A 56 -0.98 -0.22 -7.20
N ASN A 57 -0.48 0.06 -8.41
CA ASN A 57 0.88 -0.31 -8.82
C ASN A 57 1.97 0.37 -7.98
N LEU A 58 1.75 1.60 -7.49
CA LEU A 58 2.66 2.26 -6.55
C LEU A 58 2.67 1.54 -5.20
N PHE A 59 1.50 1.21 -4.66
CA PHE A 59 1.39 0.51 -3.37
C PHE A 59 2.07 -0.87 -3.43
N GLN A 60 1.83 -1.61 -4.51
CA GLN A 60 2.41 -2.93 -4.74
C GLN A 60 3.94 -2.92 -4.91
N ARG A 61 4.53 -1.78 -5.32
CA ARG A 61 5.99 -1.58 -5.38
C ARG A 61 6.58 -1.23 -4.02
N HIS A 62 5.84 -0.51 -3.18
CA HIS A 62 6.30 -0.04 -1.88
C HIS A 62 5.85 -0.96 -0.74
N LEU A 63 6.45 -2.15 -0.71
CA LEU A 63 6.24 -3.12 0.36
C LEU A 63 7.31 -3.00 1.44
N GLU A 64 6.92 -3.20 2.70
CA GLU A 64 7.85 -3.33 3.82
C GLU A 64 7.66 -4.67 4.53
N PRO A 65 8.73 -5.32 5.02
CA PRO A 65 8.61 -6.58 5.73
C PRO A 65 7.93 -6.37 7.09
N ILE A 66 7.05 -7.30 7.46
CA ILE A 66 6.49 -7.38 8.82
C ILE A 66 7.62 -7.85 9.74
N ARG A 67 8.03 -6.98 10.66
CA ARG A 67 9.12 -7.27 11.60
C ARG A 67 8.53 -7.77 12.93
N MET A 68 8.39 -9.09 13.09
CA MET A 68 7.87 -9.68 14.33
C MET A 68 8.82 -9.49 15.53
N ASN A 69 10.13 -9.33 15.29
CA ASN A 69 11.15 -9.20 16.35
C ASN A 69 11.72 -7.78 16.41
N ARG A 70 10.88 -6.76 16.67
CA ARG A 70 11.43 -5.43 17.01
C ARG A 70 12.00 -5.49 18.43
N ASN A 71 13.29 -5.20 18.59
CA ASN A 71 13.93 -5.05 19.90
C ASN A 71 13.25 -4.01 20.80
N TYR A 72 12.51 -3.07 20.19
CA TYR A 72 11.71 -2.06 20.88
C TYR A 72 10.27 -2.13 20.38
N GLU A 73 9.38 -2.65 21.21
CA GLU A 73 7.94 -2.60 20.94
C GLU A 73 7.46 -1.15 20.95
N ARG A 74 6.66 -0.80 19.94
CA ARG A 74 6.02 0.52 19.92
C ARG A 74 4.86 0.48 20.91
N LYS A 75 5.01 1.10 22.08
CA LYS A 75 3.89 1.35 22.99
C LYS A 75 2.80 2.10 22.21
N LYS A 76 1.57 1.58 22.19
CA LYS A 76 0.42 2.33 21.69
C LYS A 76 0.26 3.55 22.60
N SER A 77 0.34 4.74 22.01
CA SER A 77 -0.15 5.98 22.63
C SER A 77 -1.66 6.04 22.53
#